data_AF-A0A4R0I1Q9-F1
#
_entry.id   AF-A0A4R0I1Q9-F1
#
_cell.length_a   1.000
_cell.length_b   1.000
_cell.length_c   1.000
_cell.angle_alpha   90.00
_cell.angle_beta   90.00
_cell.angle_gamma   90.00
#
_symmetry.space_group_name_H-M   'P 1'
#
loop_
_entity.id
_entity.type
_entity.pdbx_description
1 polymer ?
#
loop_
_entity_poly.entity_id
_entity_poly.type
_entity_poly.pdbx_seq_one_letter_code
_entity_poly.pdbx_strand_id
1 'polypeptide(L)'
;MAEESVRLPPPTADRRIPRRVLQARGEPHRLDNGRTILDGILRVSAINAQRHLSDSEQRGRDEDLSKTLGRFYERYLDKPVPNSDALRALTSSEQHLNVHFGEVFEPILKRLNQLGYPGVADPKLTIRSELGGESLLRSGAQVHYLVPGAPVDPTDGSDLTLPDRYNGLGFKNLIYMVVQILAAHRARLEAAQARPPVHLILIEEPEAHLHVQLQQVFIKQLATIVADSPVELSTQFVLTTHSPHIVYDDFTSIRYFARVGAKDTFHYSEVRDLSTFHGNSQPETRDFLLQYLKLTHCDLFFADAAILVEGNVERLLLPLLISRFCDRLETSHLTILELGGAFAHKFRGLVDFLRIRCLIITDLDSVTGPHAEACRTDHPEAITSNPTLKTWIPAKETVADLLSVPVEDKTLVSQRSTVRVTYQGSTELAWNKASKTIAGRTFEEAFIFENLAWSQDQANSGYKLRVQGADNLLLGDLIDKIFTKVRNLDKTEFALRLIDLGGNWVCPPYILEGLDWLADELDELRDAAAEPQITEAEDEPQAANA
;
A
#
# COMPACT_ATOMS: atom_id res chain seq x y z
N MET A 1 30.15 40.56 -28.12
CA MET A 1 29.10 39.74 -28.75
C MET A 1 28.30 39.14 -27.62
N ALA A 2 27.06 39.59 -27.46
CA ALA A 2 26.19 39.22 -26.36
C ALA A 2 25.50 37.88 -26.68
N GLU A 3 25.61 36.90 -25.79
CA GLU A 3 24.82 35.68 -25.82
C GLU A 3 23.45 35.95 -25.18
N GLU A 4 22.38 35.90 -25.98
CA GLU A 4 21.00 35.91 -25.51
C GLU A 4 20.71 34.58 -24.80
N SER A 5 20.67 34.61 -23.46
CA SER A 5 20.10 33.53 -22.66
C SER A 5 18.58 33.53 -22.82
N VAL A 6 18.02 32.56 -23.55
CA VAL A 6 16.57 32.32 -23.56
C VAL A 6 16.18 31.73 -22.20
N ARG A 7 15.81 32.59 -21.25
CA ARG A 7 15.16 32.17 -19.99
C ARG A 7 13.73 31.73 -20.31
N LEU A 8 13.42 30.46 -20.05
CA LEU A 8 12.02 30.01 -19.95
C LEU A 8 11.35 30.79 -18.80
N PRO A 9 10.12 31.30 -18.99
CA PRO A 9 9.41 32.02 -17.93
C PRO A 9 9.03 31.05 -16.79
N PRO A 10 8.95 31.53 -15.54
CA PRO A 10 8.51 30.71 -14.42
C PRO A 10 7.05 30.28 -14.62
N PRO A 11 6.63 29.12 -14.09
CA PRO A 11 5.26 28.65 -14.24
C PRO A 11 4.33 29.64 -13.54
N THR A 12 3.51 30.34 -14.32
CA THR A 12 2.51 31.25 -13.79
C THR A 12 1.45 30.44 -13.05
N ALA A 13 1.25 30.79 -11.78
CA ALA A 13 0.23 30.26 -10.89
C ALA A 13 -1.17 30.77 -11.28
N ASP A 14 -1.63 30.48 -12.50
CA ASP A 14 -3.05 30.54 -12.85
C ASP A 14 -3.33 29.77 -14.15
N ARG A 15 -3.33 28.44 -14.05
CA ARG A 15 -4.09 27.60 -14.99
C ARG A 15 -5.15 26.86 -14.19
N ARG A 16 -6.12 27.60 -13.69
CA ARG A 16 -7.47 27.05 -13.55
C ARG A 16 -7.86 26.55 -14.93
N ILE A 17 -7.79 25.23 -15.15
CA ILE A 17 -8.53 24.60 -16.23
C ILE A 17 -9.97 25.05 -15.99
N PRO A 18 -10.56 25.87 -16.88
CA PRO A 18 -11.94 26.27 -16.66
C PRO A 18 -12.74 24.96 -16.65
N ARG A 19 -13.47 24.70 -15.56
CA ARG A 19 -14.62 23.80 -15.56
C ARG A 19 -15.67 24.42 -16.50
N ARG A 20 -15.39 24.45 -17.80
CA ARG A 20 -16.42 24.32 -18.81
C ARG A 20 -16.90 22.90 -18.66
N VAL A 21 -17.89 22.72 -17.79
CA VAL A 21 -18.90 21.71 -18.06
C VAL A 21 -19.30 21.97 -19.50
N LEU A 22 -18.92 21.06 -20.40
CA LEU A 22 -19.42 21.02 -21.76
C LEU A 22 -20.94 20.89 -21.64
N GLN A 23 -21.64 22.03 -21.53
CA GLN A 23 -23.02 22.13 -21.98
C GLN A 23 -22.97 22.04 -23.51
N ALA A 24 -22.68 20.83 -24.01
CA ALA A 24 -22.99 20.47 -25.38
C ALA A 24 -24.51 20.44 -25.46
N ARG A 25 -25.12 21.58 -25.78
CA ARG A 25 -26.53 21.68 -26.18
C ARG A 25 -26.71 21.14 -27.59
N GLY A 26 -26.47 19.85 -27.75
CA GLY A 26 -26.75 19.09 -28.96
C GLY A 26 -26.87 17.63 -28.57
N GLU A 27 -27.84 16.93 -29.16
CA GLU A 27 -27.87 15.46 -29.05
C GLU A 27 -26.51 14.91 -29.47
N PRO A 28 -25.96 13.91 -28.77
CA PRO A 28 -24.66 13.34 -29.10
C PRO A 28 -24.68 12.85 -30.55
N HIS A 29 -23.99 13.57 -31.44
CA HIS A 29 -23.86 13.16 -32.82
C HIS A 29 -23.01 11.89 -32.88
N ARG A 30 -23.65 10.78 -33.27
CA ARG A 30 -22.95 9.53 -33.55
C ARG A 30 -22.00 9.76 -34.72
N LEU A 31 -20.70 9.69 -34.45
CA LEU A 31 -19.68 9.73 -35.50
C LEU A 31 -19.69 8.39 -36.23
N ASP A 32 -19.99 8.41 -37.53
CA ASP A 32 -20.06 7.20 -38.37
C ASP A 32 -18.72 6.44 -38.44
N ASN A 33 -17.60 7.09 -38.07
CA ASN A 33 -16.25 6.53 -37.97
C ASN A 33 -15.54 6.83 -36.64
N GLY A 34 -16.29 7.03 -35.54
CA GLY A 34 -15.74 7.46 -34.26
C GLY A 34 -14.63 6.55 -33.71
N ARG A 35 -14.75 5.22 -33.94
CA ARG A 35 -13.74 4.25 -33.53
C ARG A 35 -12.42 4.43 -34.26
N THR A 36 -12.43 4.59 -35.58
CA THR A 36 -11.20 4.77 -36.38
C THR A 36 -10.48 6.08 -36.02
N ILE A 37 -11.25 7.13 -35.72
CA ILE A 37 -10.71 8.41 -35.26
C ILE A 37 -10.05 8.22 -33.88
N LEU A 38 -10.73 7.53 -32.96
CA LEU A 38 -10.20 7.24 -31.62
C LEU A 38 -8.93 6.38 -31.70
N ASP A 39 -8.95 5.31 -32.50
CA ASP A 39 -7.82 4.40 -32.71
C ASP A 39 -6.61 5.11 -33.33
N GLY A 40 -6.82 6.19 -34.09
CA GLY A 40 -5.76 7.05 -34.63
C GLY A 40 -5.20 8.08 -33.64
N ILE A 41 -5.87 8.31 -32.50
CA ILE A 41 -5.47 9.29 -31.49
C ILE A 41 -4.90 8.61 -30.24
N LEU A 42 -5.54 7.52 -29.81
CA LEU A 42 -5.32 6.86 -28.54
C LEU A 42 -5.05 5.37 -28.74
N ARG A 43 -3.89 4.91 -28.27
CA ARG A 43 -3.60 3.48 -28.10
C ARG A 43 -3.76 3.13 -26.62
N VAL A 44 -4.57 2.14 -26.30
CA VAL A 44 -4.64 1.56 -24.94
C VAL A 44 -4.06 0.16 -24.97
N SER A 45 -3.20 -0.16 -24.01
CA SER A 45 -2.62 -1.49 -23.81
C SER A 45 -2.80 -1.85 -22.33
N ALA A 46 -3.27 -3.05 -22.04
CA ALA A 46 -3.53 -3.49 -20.68
C ALA A 46 -2.68 -4.73 -20.36
N ILE A 47 -2.06 -4.72 -19.18
CA ILE A 47 -1.30 -5.82 -18.61
C ILE A 47 -2.06 -6.21 -17.35
N ASN A 48 -2.75 -7.34 -17.40
CA ASN A 48 -3.61 -7.82 -16.32
C ASN A 48 -2.78 -8.46 -15.20
N ALA A 49 -3.36 -8.53 -14.01
CA ALA A 49 -2.73 -9.17 -12.86
C ALA A 49 -2.48 -10.67 -13.12
N GLN A 50 -1.23 -11.10 -12.97
CA GLN A 50 -0.83 -12.49 -13.19
C GLN A 50 -0.91 -13.27 -11.86
N ARG A 51 -2.08 -13.85 -11.56
CA ARG A 51 -2.32 -14.64 -10.34
C ARG A 51 -1.88 -16.10 -10.46
N HIS A 52 -1.67 -16.60 -11.69
CA HIS A 52 -1.28 -17.99 -11.96
C HIS A 52 -0.29 -18.04 -13.13
N LEU A 53 1.00 -17.85 -12.86
CA LEU A 53 2.05 -18.19 -13.84
C LEU A 53 2.34 -19.69 -13.74
N SER A 54 1.36 -20.53 -14.09
CA SER A 54 1.53 -21.99 -14.12
C SER A 54 1.94 -22.47 -15.51
N ASP A 55 2.79 -23.50 -15.55
CA ASP A 55 3.27 -24.12 -16.79
C ASP A 55 2.60 -25.49 -17.06
N SER A 56 1.60 -25.83 -16.24
CA SER A 56 0.69 -26.95 -16.55
C SER A 56 -0.36 -26.45 -17.52
N GLU A 57 -0.57 -27.16 -18.64
CA GLU A 57 -1.70 -26.95 -19.55
C GLU A 57 -3.05 -27.22 -18.87
N GLN A 58 -3.39 -26.42 -17.86
CA GLN A 58 -4.73 -26.34 -17.31
C GLN A 58 -5.47 -25.25 -18.08
N ARG A 59 -6.65 -25.64 -18.58
CA ARG A 59 -7.55 -24.80 -19.37
C ARG A 59 -8.00 -23.57 -18.57
N GLY A 60 -7.25 -22.49 -18.66
CA GLY A 60 -7.55 -21.17 -18.11
C GLY A 60 -6.52 -20.15 -18.61
N ARG A 61 -6.78 -18.85 -18.40
CA ARG A 61 -6.01 -17.71 -18.94
C ARG A 61 -4.59 -17.55 -18.33
N ASP A 62 -3.78 -18.60 -18.30
CA ASP A 62 -2.40 -18.54 -17.83
C ASP A 62 -1.47 -18.27 -19.02
N GLU A 63 -0.69 -17.18 -18.96
CA GLU A 63 0.28 -16.84 -20.02
C GLU A 63 1.68 -17.40 -19.70
N ASP A 64 2.22 -18.19 -20.61
CA ASP A 64 3.59 -18.72 -20.54
C ASP A 64 4.61 -17.63 -20.95
N LEU A 65 5.61 -17.41 -20.08
CA LEU A 65 6.68 -16.44 -20.29
C LEU A 65 7.52 -16.80 -21.53
N SER A 66 7.80 -18.09 -21.74
CA SER A 66 8.59 -18.56 -22.88
C SER A 66 7.86 -18.29 -24.19
N LYS A 67 6.54 -18.54 -24.26
CA LYS A 67 5.71 -18.14 -25.42
C LYS A 67 5.68 -16.63 -25.64
N THR A 68 5.67 -15.83 -24.57
CA THR A 68 5.63 -14.37 -24.69
C THR A 68 6.95 -13.80 -25.21
N LEU A 69 8.09 -14.31 -24.73
CA LEU A 69 9.41 -13.96 -25.24
C LEU A 69 9.63 -14.46 -26.66
N GLY A 70 9.18 -15.67 -27.00
CA GLY A 70 9.22 -16.19 -28.37
C GLY A 70 8.47 -15.27 -29.35
N ARG A 71 7.24 -14.88 -29.01
CA ARG A 71 6.46 -13.91 -29.81
C ARG A 71 7.16 -12.55 -29.95
N PHE A 72 7.79 -12.05 -28.90
CA PHE A 72 8.52 -10.78 -28.93
C PHE A 72 9.76 -10.87 -29.83
N TYR A 73 10.54 -11.94 -29.70
CA TYR A 73 11.71 -12.23 -30.53
C TYR A 73 11.33 -12.32 -32.01
N GLU A 74 10.30 -13.10 -32.34
CA GLU A 74 9.84 -13.28 -33.72
C GLU A 74 9.43 -11.97 -34.40
N ARG A 75 8.90 -11.03 -33.62
CA ARG A 75 8.25 -9.85 -34.16
C ARG A 75 9.16 -8.64 -34.20
N TYR A 76 10.04 -8.48 -33.22
CA TYR A 76 10.74 -7.22 -32.99
C TYR A 76 12.27 -7.33 -32.86
N LEU A 77 12.84 -8.54 -32.91
CA LEU A 77 14.30 -8.72 -32.82
C LEU A 77 14.86 -9.24 -34.14
N ASP A 78 16.12 -8.88 -34.42
CA ASP A 78 16.82 -9.28 -35.63
C ASP A 78 17.04 -10.79 -35.65
N LYS A 79 16.57 -11.43 -36.73
CA LYS A 79 16.68 -12.88 -36.92
C LYS A 79 18.01 -13.20 -37.60
N PRO A 80 18.84 -14.09 -37.04
CA PRO A 80 19.99 -14.61 -37.76
C PRO A 80 19.50 -15.40 -38.98
N VAL A 81 20.22 -15.26 -40.10
CA VAL A 81 19.98 -16.11 -41.28
C VAL A 81 20.35 -17.55 -40.88
N PRO A 82 19.43 -18.53 -40.93
CA PRO A 82 19.72 -19.88 -40.49
C PRO A 82 20.87 -20.49 -41.31
N ASN A 83 21.84 -21.11 -40.63
CA ASN A 83 22.89 -21.85 -41.31
C ASN A 83 22.29 -23.03 -42.10
N SER A 84 22.60 -23.13 -43.39
CA SER A 84 22.07 -24.16 -44.30
C SER A 84 22.39 -25.58 -43.82
N ASP A 85 23.50 -25.77 -43.10
CA ASP A 85 23.90 -27.06 -42.57
C ASP A 85 23.05 -27.49 -41.36
N ALA A 86 22.64 -26.54 -40.51
CA ALA A 86 21.76 -26.82 -39.38
C ALA A 86 20.36 -27.21 -39.84
N LEU A 87 19.82 -26.53 -40.86
CA LEU A 87 18.53 -26.87 -41.46
C LEU A 87 18.55 -28.28 -42.09
N ARG A 88 19.67 -28.68 -42.71
CA ARG A 88 19.85 -30.03 -43.25
C ARG A 88 19.85 -31.10 -42.16
N ALA A 89 20.53 -30.86 -41.04
CA ALA A 89 20.57 -31.79 -39.91
C ALA A 89 19.20 -31.96 -39.21
N LEU A 90 18.40 -30.90 -39.15
CA LEU A 90 17.03 -30.95 -38.64
C LEU A 90 16.12 -31.75 -39.59
N THR A 91 16.23 -31.50 -40.90
CA THR A 91 15.46 -32.23 -41.92
C THR A 91 15.80 -33.72 -41.92
N SER A 92 17.07 -34.10 -41.73
CA SER A 92 17.46 -35.51 -41.64
C SER A 92 16.97 -36.17 -40.36
N SER A 93 16.99 -35.46 -39.23
CA SER A 93 16.43 -35.95 -37.96
C SER A 93 14.92 -36.13 -38.01
N GLU A 94 14.20 -35.20 -38.67
CA GLU A 94 12.77 -35.32 -38.95
C GLU A 94 12.44 -36.56 -39.77
N GLN A 95 13.23 -36.84 -40.81
CA GLN A 95 13.08 -38.05 -41.62
C GLN A 95 13.29 -39.32 -40.79
N HIS A 96 14.32 -39.37 -39.96
CA HIS A 96 14.59 -40.52 -39.09
C HIS A 96 13.47 -40.73 -38.06
N LEU A 97 12.95 -39.67 -37.43
CA LEU A 97 11.84 -39.76 -36.48
C LEU A 97 10.54 -40.18 -37.17
N ASN A 98 10.28 -39.71 -38.39
CA ASN A 98 9.12 -40.14 -39.18
C ASN A 98 9.17 -41.63 -39.54
N VAL A 99 10.36 -42.15 -39.87
CA VAL A 99 10.57 -43.59 -40.08
C VAL A 99 10.29 -44.35 -38.78
N HIS A 100 10.86 -43.90 -37.66
CA HIS A 100 10.67 -44.52 -36.36
C HIS A 100 9.20 -44.51 -35.90
N PHE A 101 8.48 -43.40 -36.06
CA PHE A 101 7.05 -43.31 -35.75
C PHE A 101 6.21 -44.21 -36.65
N GLY A 102 6.57 -44.34 -37.92
CA GLY A 102 5.96 -45.31 -38.83
C GLY A 102 6.02 -46.73 -38.27
N GLU A 103 7.20 -47.16 -37.79
CA GLU A 103 7.42 -48.50 -37.24
C GLU A 103 6.74 -48.73 -35.88
N VAL A 104 6.87 -47.78 -34.95
CA VAL A 104 6.36 -47.92 -33.57
C VAL A 104 4.84 -47.90 -33.52
N PHE A 105 4.19 -47.08 -34.35
CA PHE A 105 2.73 -46.92 -34.35
C PHE A 105 2.02 -47.86 -35.34
N GLU A 106 2.74 -48.59 -36.21
CA GLU A 106 2.15 -49.57 -37.13
C GLU A 106 1.27 -50.62 -36.42
N PRO A 107 1.67 -51.22 -35.27
CA PRO A 107 0.82 -52.19 -34.57
C PRO A 107 -0.47 -51.57 -34.03
N ILE A 108 -0.45 -50.28 -33.67
CA ILE A 108 -1.62 -49.54 -33.16
C ILE A 108 -2.57 -49.20 -34.31
N LEU A 109 -2.03 -48.72 -35.44
CA LEU A 109 -2.81 -48.45 -36.65
C LEU A 109 -3.43 -49.72 -37.23
N LYS A 110 -2.74 -50.87 -37.16
CA LYS A 110 -3.29 -52.18 -37.55
C LYS A 110 -4.45 -52.63 -36.68
N ARG A 111 -4.43 -52.33 -35.37
CA ARG A 111 -5.57 -52.62 -34.47
C ARG A 111 -6.78 -51.71 -34.75
N LEU A 112 -6.55 -50.45 -35.09
CA LEU A 112 -7.62 -49.52 -35.50
C LEU A 112 -8.30 -49.98 -36.81
N ASN A 113 -7.53 -50.52 -37.76
CA ASN A 113 -8.08 -51.12 -38.99
C ASN A 113 -8.99 -52.33 -38.74
N GLN A 114 -8.77 -53.08 -37.64
CA GLN A 114 -9.65 -54.21 -37.26
C GLN A 114 -10.99 -53.75 -36.68
N LEU A 115 -11.10 -52.48 -36.28
CA LEU A 115 -12.33 -51.84 -35.77
C LEU A 115 -13.12 -51.11 -36.86
N GLY A 116 -12.77 -51.30 -38.13
CA GLY A 116 -13.48 -50.70 -39.27
C GLY A 116 -13.10 -49.24 -39.56
N TYR A 117 -11.93 -48.79 -39.09
CA TYR A 117 -11.45 -47.43 -39.29
C TYR A 117 -10.03 -47.41 -39.89
N PRO A 118 -9.75 -46.61 -40.93
CA PRO A 118 -10.65 -45.69 -41.62
C PRO A 118 -11.58 -46.43 -42.61
N GLY A 119 -12.74 -45.84 -42.94
CA GLY A 119 -13.73 -46.43 -43.85
C GLY A 119 -13.25 -46.55 -45.31
N VAL A 120 -14.06 -47.19 -46.17
CA VAL A 120 -13.69 -47.55 -47.57
C VAL A 120 -13.32 -46.35 -48.45
N ALA A 121 -13.76 -45.14 -48.09
CA ALA A 121 -13.49 -43.89 -48.81
C ALA A 121 -12.63 -42.89 -48.00
N ASP A 122 -12.16 -43.27 -46.81
CA ASP A 122 -11.52 -42.33 -45.89
C ASP A 122 -9.98 -42.29 -46.03
N PRO A 123 -9.34 -41.12 -45.82
CA PRO A 123 -7.89 -40.99 -45.85
C PRO A 123 -7.19 -41.83 -44.77
N LYS A 124 -6.05 -42.44 -45.11
CA LYS A 124 -5.22 -43.18 -44.14
C LYS A 124 -4.55 -42.23 -43.16
N LEU A 125 -4.60 -42.57 -41.88
CA LEU A 125 -3.91 -41.84 -40.80
C LEU A 125 -2.42 -42.17 -40.78
N THR A 126 -1.58 -41.12 -40.74
CA THR A 126 -0.13 -41.24 -40.56
C THR A 126 0.33 -40.28 -39.48
N ILE A 127 1.15 -40.75 -38.55
CA ILE A 127 1.78 -39.89 -37.53
C ILE A 127 3.08 -39.37 -38.13
N ARG A 128 3.24 -38.04 -38.14
CA ARG A 128 4.46 -37.37 -38.61
C ARG A 128 4.96 -36.40 -37.55
N SER A 129 6.28 -36.33 -37.43
CA SER A 129 7.03 -35.28 -36.75
C SER A 129 7.08 -34.05 -37.66
N GLU A 130 6.81 -32.87 -37.10
CA GLU A 130 7.02 -31.58 -37.75
C GLU A 130 8.20 -30.87 -37.06
N LEU A 131 9.41 -31.08 -37.57
CA LEU A 131 10.65 -30.43 -37.07
C LEU A 131 11.14 -29.41 -38.10
N GLY A 132 10.24 -28.52 -38.53
CA GLY A 132 10.61 -27.41 -39.41
C GLY A 132 11.48 -26.37 -38.67
N GLY A 133 12.45 -25.78 -39.36
CA GLY A 133 13.31 -24.72 -38.79
C GLY A 133 12.50 -23.52 -38.25
N GLU A 134 11.38 -23.19 -38.89
CA GLU A 134 10.44 -22.18 -38.38
C GLU A 134 9.66 -22.63 -37.14
N SER A 135 9.31 -23.92 -37.04
CA SER A 135 8.61 -24.50 -35.88
C SER A 135 9.52 -24.51 -34.64
N LEU A 136 10.79 -24.88 -34.81
CA LEU A 136 11.80 -24.85 -33.74
C LEU A 136 12.18 -23.44 -33.30
N LEU A 137 12.18 -22.45 -34.20
CA LEU A 137 12.34 -21.04 -33.82
C LEU A 137 11.13 -20.53 -33.03
N ARG A 138 9.92 -20.98 -33.38
CA ARG A 138 8.66 -20.66 -32.67
C ARG A 138 8.54 -21.30 -31.30
N SER A 139 9.02 -22.53 -31.13
CA SER A 139 8.88 -23.33 -29.90
C SER A 139 10.15 -23.44 -29.05
N GLY A 140 11.29 -22.94 -29.55
CA GLY A 140 12.61 -23.23 -28.98
C GLY A 140 13.21 -22.15 -28.08
N ALA A 141 12.65 -20.93 -28.07
CA ALA A 141 13.09 -19.88 -27.16
C ALA A 141 12.56 -20.16 -25.74
N GLN A 142 13.28 -20.97 -24.99
CA GLN A 142 13.00 -21.24 -23.58
C GLN A 142 13.84 -20.34 -22.70
N VAL A 143 13.24 -19.83 -21.63
CA VAL A 143 13.99 -19.10 -20.60
C VAL A 143 14.73 -20.10 -19.72
N HIS A 144 16.04 -19.95 -19.64
CA HIS A 144 16.90 -20.73 -18.77
C HIS A 144 17.71 -19.78 -17.89
N TYR A 145 17.85 -20.11 -16.62
CA TYR A 145 18.59 -19.35 -15.62
C TYR A 145 19.97 -19.96 -15.41
N LEU A 146 20.99 -19.12 -15.50
CA LEU A 146 22.37 -19.49 -15.23
C LEU A 146 22.57 -19.74 -13.73
N VAL A 147 23.20 -20.85 -13.37
CA VAL A 147 23.69 -21.15 -12.03
C VAL A 147 25.21 -20.98 -12.05
N PRO A 148 25.72 -19.87 -11.52
CA PRO A 148 27.16 -19.61 -11.54
C PRO A 148 27.93 -20.65 -10.72
N GLY A 149 29.08 -21.11 -11.23
CA GLY A 149 30.07 -21.84 -10.44
C GLY A 149 30.10 -23.36 -10.61
N ALA A 150 29.31 -23.93 -11.53
CA ALA A 150 29.42 -25.35 -11.90
C ALA A 150 29.24 -25.52 -13.42
N PRO A 151 30.33 -25.65 -14.20
CA PRO A 151 30.22 -26.02 -15.61
C PRO A 151 29.71 -27.45 -15.72
N VAL A 152 28.67 -27.66 -16.53
CA VAL A 152 28.05 -28.99 -16.73
C VAL A 152 28.83 -29.80 -17.76
N ASP A 153 29.42 -29.12 -18.75
CA ASP A 153 30.22 -29.74 -19.79
C ASP A 153 31.68 -29.22 -19.74
N PRO A 154 32.67 -30.09 -19.43
CA PRO A 154 34.09 -29.72 -19.45
C PRO A 154 34.62 -29.36 -20.85
N THR A 155 33.86 -29.58 -21.93
CA THR A 155 34.30 -29.31 -23.30
C THR A 155 33.86 -27.95 -23.87
N ASP A 156 32.73 -27.40 -23.41
CA ASP A 156 32.19 -26.11 -23.88
C ASP A 156 32.22 -25.02 -22.78
N GLY A 157 32.52 -25.39 -21.53
CA GLY A 157 32.64 -24.44 -20.42
C GLY A 157 31.33 -23.75 -20.03
N SER A 158 30.19 -24.25 -20.51
CA SER A 158 28.87 -23.69 -20.22
C SER A 158 28.47 -23.97 -18.77
N ASP A 159 28.13 -22.89 -18.07
CA ASP A 159 27.58 -22.95 -16.72
C ASP A 159 26.26 -23.73 -16.70
N LEU A 160 25.98 -24.38 -15.57
CA LEU A 160 24.70 -25.04 -15.33
C LEU A 160 23.54 -24.08 -15.61
N THR A 161 22.58 -24.51 -16.41
CA THR A 161 21.35 -23.76 -16.66
C THR A 161 20.15 -24.52 -16.12
N LEU A 162 19.22 -23.80 -15.50
CA LEU A 162 17.98 -24.34 -14.98
C LEU A 162 16.81 -23.79 -15.81
N PRO A 163 15.84 -24.63 -16.21
CA PRO A 163 14.61 -24.14 -16.83
C PRO A 163 13.86 -23.16 -15.92
N ASP A 164 13.06 -22.28 -16.52
CA ASP A 164 12.32 -21.23 -15.81
C ASP A 164 11.37 -21.70 -14.71
N ARG A 165 10.91 -22.96 -14.78
CA ARG A 165 10.15 -23.64 -13.72
C ARG A 165 10.81 -23.60 -12.34
N TYR A 166 12.13 -23.43 -12.27
CA TYR A 166 12.89 -23.36 -11.03
C TYR A 166 13.09 -21.93 -10.51
N ASN A 167 12.51 -20.93 -11.18
CA ASN A 167 12.55 -19.54 -10.71
C ASN A 167 11.31 -19.17 -9.87
N GLY A 168 11.50 -18.27 -8.92
CA GLY A 168 10.43 -17.68 -8.15
C GLY A 168 9.48 -16.86 -9.04
N LEU A 169 8.18 -16.97 -8.76
CA LEU A 169 7.09 -16.31 -9.49
C LEU A 169 7.30 -14.79 -9.68
N GLY A 170 7.95 -14.12 -8.73
CA GLY A 170 8.19 -12.68 -8.80
C GLY A 170 9.09 -12.23 -9.95
N PHE A 171 10.25 -12.85 -10.13
CA PHE A 171 11.14 -12.50 -11.25
C PHE A 171 10.52 -12.84 -12.60
N LYS A 172 9.80 -13.97 -12.68
CA LYS A 172 9.02 -14.34 -13.88
C LYS A 172 7.99 -13.26 -14.21
N ASN A 173 7.24 -12.78 -13.22
CA ASN A 173 6.23 -11.72 -13.40
C ASN A 173 6.87 -10.39 -13.83
N LEU A 174 8.00 -10.00 -13.24
CA LEU A 174 8.73 -8.79 -13.62
C LEU A 174 9.16 -8.83 -15.10
N ILE A 175 9.82 -9.91 -15.52
CA ILE A 175 10.28 -10.07 -16.91
C ILE A 175 9.09 -10.04 -17.86
N TYR A 176 8.02 -10.77 -17.52
CA TYR A 176 6.78 -10.78 -18.28
C TYR A 176 6.24 -9.36 -18.49
N MET A 177 6.06 -8.58 -17.41
CA MET A 177 5.55 -7.21 -17.49
C MET A 177 6.44 -6.33 -18.37
N VAL A 178 7.77 -6.38 -18.19
CA VAL A 178 8.71 -5.58 -18.98
C VAL A 178 8.62 -5.93 -20.47
N VAL A 179 8.57 -7.22 -20.81
CA VAL A 179 8.43 -7.67 -22.20
C VAL A 179 7.11 -7.21 -22.80
N GLN A 180 6.01 -7.27 -22.05
CA GLN A 180 4.70 -6.79 -22.51
C GLN A 180 4.69 -5.27 -22.72
N ILE A 181 5.30 -4.49 -21.82
CA ILE A 181 5.45 -3.04 -21.98
C ILE A 181 6.23 -2.72 -23.26
N LEU A 182 7.38 -3.38 -23.46
CA LEU A 182 8.21 -3.19 -24.65
C LEU A 182 7.48 -3.63 -25.93
N ALA A 183 6.76 -4.75 -25.89
CA ALA A 183 5.96 -5.24 -27.02
C ALA A 183 4.87 -4.24 -27.41
N ALA A 184 4.13 -3.74 -26.42
CA ALA A 184 3.07 -2.75 -26.63
C ALA A 184 3.65 -1.43 -27.17
N HIS A 185 4.80 -1.01 -26.64
CA HIS A 185 5.50 0.17 -27.06
C HIS A 185 5.97 0.08 -28.52
N ARG A 186 6.66 -1.01 -28.90
CA ARG A 186 7.13 -1.25 -30.28
C ARG A 186 5.97 -1.39 -31.27
N ALA A 187 4.90 -2.09 -30.89
CA ALA A 187 3.70 -2.22 -31.71
C ALA A 187 3.11 -0.85 -32.12
N ARG A 188 3.23 0.15 -31.26
CA ARG A 188 2.78 1.52 -31.54
C ARG A 188 3.71 2.24 -32.51
N LEU A 189 5.02 2.10 -32.34
CA LEU A 189 6.02 2.75 -33.21
C LEU A 189 5.97 2.23 -34.65
N GLU A 190 5.68 0.93 -34.82
CA GLU A 190 5.59 0.25 -36.11
C GLU A 190 4.23 0.43 -36.82
N ALA A 191 3.25 1.09 -36.18
CA ALA A 191 1.97 1.37 -36.81
C ALA A 191 2.15 2.30 -38.04
N ALA A 192 2.03 1.70 -39.24
CA ALA A 192 2.37 2.33 -40.52
C ALA A 192 1.43 3.49 -40.94
N GLN A 193 0.23 3.58 -40.36
CA GLN A 193 -0.72 4.67 -40.60
C GLN A 193 -1.24 5.17 -39.26
N ALA A 194 -1.06 6.48 -39.01
CA ALA A 194 -1.47 7.19 -37.80
C ALA A 194 -0.93 6.57 -36.51
N ARG A 195 0.35 6.82 -36.20
CA ARG A 195 0.91 6.55 -34.87
C ARG A 195 0.11 7.33 -33.84
N PRO A 196 -0.63 6.67 -32.93
CA PRO A 196 -1.43 7.38 -31.97
C PRO A 196 -0.49 8.23 -31.08
N PRO A 197 -0.69 9.57 -31.01
CA PRO A 197 0.15 10.45 -30.22
C PRO A 197 0.11 10.11 -28.73
N VAL A 198 -1.01 9.57 -28.25
CA VAL A 198 -1.20 9.16 -26.85
C VAL A 198 -1.17 7.63 -26.74
N HIS A 199 -0.31 7.11 -25.88
CA HIS A 199 -0.27 5.71 -25.49
C HIS A 199 -0.55 5.56 -24.00
N LEU A 200 -1.63 4.86 -23.65
CA LEU A 200 -1.92 4.47 -22.28
C LEU A 200 -1.55 3.01 -22.07
N ILE A 201 -0.70 2.75 -21.08
CA ILE A 201 -0.39 1.41 -20.61
C ILE A 201 -1.00 1.25 -19.21
N LEU A 202 -2.01 0.38 -19.11
CA LEU A 202 -2.69 0.03 -17.87
C LEU A 202 -1.98 -1.20 -17.28
N ILE A 203 -1.57 -1.13 -16.02
CA ILE A 203 -0.94 -2.24 -15.30
C ILE A 203 -1.76 -2.55 -14.06
N GLU A 204 -2.27 -3.77 -13.97
CA GLU A 204 -3.07 -4.23 -12.84
C GLU A 204 -2.21 -4.98 -11.82
N GLU A 205 -2.28 -4.57 -10.54
CA GLU A 205 -1.60 -5.20 -9.40
C GLU A 205 -0.14 -5.62 -9.71
N PRO A 206 0.76 -4.70 -10.12
CA PRO A 206 2.15 -5.05 -10.45
C PRO A 206 2.90 -5.68 -9.27
N GLU A 207 2.44 -5.49 -8.04
CA GLU A 207 2.97 -6.09 -6.82
C GLU A 207 2.75 -7.60 -6.70
N ALA A 208 1.85 -8.20 -7.50
CA ALA A 208 1.54 -9.62 -7.42
C ALA A 208 2.82 -10.47 -7.55
N HIS A 209 3.11 -11.28 -6.53
CA HIS A 209 4.30 -12.12 -6.41
C HIS A 209 5.66 -11.37 -6.40
N LEU A 210 5.68 -10.03 -6.40
CA LEU A 210 6.91 -9.25 -6.32
C LEU A 210 7.30 -8.96 -4.86
N HIS A 211 8.58 -9.12 -4.57
CA HIS A 211 9.16 -8.62 -3.33
C HIS A 211 9.06 -7.10 -3.25
N VAL A 212 8.82 -6.53 -2.06
CA VAL A 212 8.54 -5.10 -1.83
C VAL A 212 9.56 -4.17 -2.52
N GLN A 213 10.86 -4.46 -2.39
CA GLN A 213 11.93 -3.66 -3.00
C GLN A 213 11.86 -3.69 -4.54
N LEU A 214 11.46 -4.82 -5.14
CA LEU A 214 11.29 -4.91 -6.59
C LEU A 214 10.09 -4.09 -7.06
N GLN A 215 9.00 -4.02 -6.27
CA GLN A 215 7.84 -3.17 -6.58
C GLN A 215 8.27 -1.71 -6.72
N GLN A 216 9.05 -1.21 -5.75
CA GLN A 216 9.55 0.16 -5.74
C GLN A 216 10.48 0.46 -6.93
N VAL A 217 11.40 -0.45 -7.23
CA VAL A 217 12.31 -0.30 -8.38
C VAL A 217 11.54 -0.32 -9.69
N PHE A 218 10.57 -1.23 -9.84
CA PHE A 218 9.77 -1.36 -11.04
C PHE A 218 9.07 -0.04 -11.40
N ILE A 219 8.34 0.56 -10.45
CA ILE A 219 7.59 1.80 -10.69
C ILE A 219 8.51 2.95 -11.11
N LYS A 220 9.64 3.11 -10.43
CA LYS A 220 10.65 4.14 -10.76
C LYS A 220 11.21 3.98 -12.17
N GLN A 221 11.34 2.74 -12.63
CA GLN A 221 11.93 2.42 -13.93
C GLN A 221 10.88 2.32 -15.06
N LEU A 222 9.58 2.42 -14.77
CA LEU A 222 8.55 2.35 -15.82
C LEU A 222 8.76 3.39 -16.92
N ALA A 223 9.06 4.63 -16.52
CA ALA A 223 9.31 5.72 -17.47
C ALA A 223 10.60 5.50 -18.28
N THR A 224 11.61 4.84 -17.70
CA THR A 224 12.90 4.61 -18.38
C THR A 224 12.81 3.48 -19.42
N ILE A 225 11.93 2.49 -19.21
CA ILE A 225 11.71 1.36 -20.14
C ILE A 225 11.26 1.83 -21.54
N VAL A 226 10.54 2.96 -21.63
CA VAL A 226 9.98 3.51 -22.89
C VAL A 226 10.60 4.86 -23.29
N ALA A 227 11.77 5.18 -22.74
CA ALA A 227 12.42 6.49 -22.89
C ALA A 227 12.88 6.81 -24.32
N ASP A 228 13.04 5.80 -25.19
CA ASP A 228 13.48 5.96 -26.58
C ASP A 228 12.40 6.56 -27.52
N SER A 229 11.32 7.10 -26.95
CA SER A 229 10.22 7.71 -27.70
C SER A 229 10.61 9.08 -28.28
N PRO A 230 10.25 9.37 -29.54
CA PRO A 230 10.24 10.75 -30.04
C PRO A 230 9.46 11.69 -29.12
N VAL A 231 9.90 12.94 -28.97
CA VAL A 231 9.30 13.95 -28.06
C VAL A 231 7.79 14.15 -28.28
N GLU A 232 7.31 13.89 -29.50
CA GLU A 232 5.91 14.03 -29.94
C GLU A 232 5.00 12.86 -29.53
N LEU A 233 5.59 11.79 -28.99
CA LEU A 233 4.92 10.53 -28.69
C LEU A 233 4.97 10.26 -27.18
N SER A 234 3.87 10.52 -26.47
CA SER A 234 3.80 10.33 -25.02
C SER A 234 3.24 8.95 -24.65
N THR A 235 3.94 8.29 -23.72
CA THR A 235 3.43 7.09 -23.05
C THR A 235 3.11 7.43 -21.60
N GLN A 236 1.88 7.15 -21.17
CA GLN A 236 1.43 7.34 -19.80
C GLN A 236 1.06 5.98 -19.21
N PHE A 237 1.53 5.76 -17.99
CA PHE A 237 1.20 4.57 -17.22
C PHE A 237 0.05 4.86 -16.26
N VAL A 238 -0.88 3.92 -16.16
CA VAL A 238 -1.93 3.91 -15.14
C VAL A 238 -1.80 2.60 -14.39
N LEU A 239 -1.59 2.69 -13.09
CA LEU A 239 -1.39 1.53 -12.24
C LEU A 239 -2.55 1.42 -11.24
N THR A 240 -2.98 0.20 -11.00
CA THR A 240 -3.85 -0.13 -9.85
C THR A 240 -3.01 -0.92 -8.84
N THR A 241 -3.18 -0.62 -7.55
CA THR A 241 -2.34 -1.16 -6.47
C THR A 241 -3.14 -1.26 -5.19
N HIS A 242 -2.92 -2.37 -4.48
CA HIS A 242 -3.23 -2.57 -3.07
C HIS A 242 -1.97 -2.50 -2.19
N SER A 243 -0.78 -2.38 -2.78
CA SER A 243 0.47 -2.24 -2.05
C SER A 243 0.71 -0.79 -1.58
N PRO A 244 1.00 -0.56 -0.28
CA PRO A 244 1.38 0.74 0.27
C PRO A 244 2.77 1.18 -0.21
N HIS A 245 3.57 0.26 -0.73
CA HIS A 245 4.95 0.50 -1.13
C HIS A 245 5.07 1.15 -2.52
N ILE A 246 3.95 1.32 -3.24
CA ILE A 246 3.89 1.89 -4.59
C ILE A 246 3.81 3.43 -4.58
N VAL A 247 3.51 4.04 -3.43
CA VAL A 247 3.42 5.50 -3.24
C VAL A 247 4.83 6.09 -3.06
N TYR A 248 5.55 6.32 -4.16
CA TYR A 248 6.97 6.71 -4.07
C TYR A 248 7.31 8.12 -4.55
N ASP A 249 6.74 8.66 -5.63
CA ASP A 249 7.28 9.90 -6.22
C ASP A 249 6.56 11.17 -5.75
N ASP A 250 5.25 11.26 -5.96
CA ASP A 250 4.48 12.47 -5.69
C ASP A 250 3.00 12.13 -5.44
N PHE A 251 2.35 12.89 -4.57
CA PHE A 251 0.90 12.85 -4.39
C PHE A 251 0.13 13.17 -5.67
N THR A 252 0.72 13.93 -6.61
CA THR A 252 0.04 14.33 -7.85
C THR A 252 -0.39 13.16 -8.75
N SER A 253 0.32 12.03 -8.69
CA SER A 253 0.03 10.84 -9.50
C SER A 253 -1.00 9.89 -8.87
N ILE A 254 -1.42 10.15 -7.63
CA ILE A 254 -2.25 9.22 -6.86
C ILE A 254 -3.72 9.58 -7.00
N ARG A 255 -4.53 8.58 -7.32
CA ARG A 255 -6.00 8.66 -7.28
C ARG A 255 -6.47 7.62 -6.26
N TYR A 256 -7.03 8.12 -5.16
CA TYR A 256 -7.50 7.28 -4.07
C TYR A 256 -8.97 6.93 -4.27
N PHE A 257 -9.28 5.64 -4.33
CA PHE A 257 -10.64 5.15 -4.49
C PHE A 257 -11.21 4.85 -3.11
N ALA A 258 -11.86 5.84 -2.51
CA ALA A 258 -12.52 5.68 -1.22
C ALA A 258 -13.86 4.99 -1.43
N ARG A 259 -14.11 3.87 -0.76
CA ARG A 259 -15.45 3.30 -0.70
C ARG A 259 -16.32 4.20 0.15
N VAL A 260 -17.41 4.69 -0.43
CA VAL A 260 -18.44 5.45 0.27
C VAL A 260 -19.73 4.68 0.15
N GLY A 261 -20.35 4.42 1.29
CA GLY A 261 -21.66 3.81 1.33
C GLY A 261 -22.05 3.60 2.78
N ALA A 262 -23.24 4.09 3.10
CA ALA A 262 -23.96 3.72 4.30
C ALA A 262 -25.03 2.69 3.92
N LYS A 263 -25.69 2.14 4.92
CA LYS A 263 -26.94 1.39 4.78
C LYS A 263 -27.87 2.04 3.77
N ASP A 264 -28.52 1.24 2.92
CA ASP A 264 -29.61 1.67 2.03
C ASP A 264 -29.24 2.75 1.00
N THR A 265 -27.94 2.97 0.78
CA THR A 265 -27.40 3.74 -0.36
C THR A 265 -26.62 2.82 -1.28
N PHE A 266 -26.62 3.10 -2.58
CA PHE A 266 -25.70 2.40 -3.48
C PHE A 266 -24.27 2.63 -3.00
N HIS A 267 -23.55 1.56 -2.67
CA HIS A 267 -22.10 1.66 -2.48
C HIS A 267 -21.51 2.25 -3.77
N TYR A 268 -20.78 3.35 -3.62
CA TYR A 268 -20.06 3.96 -4.71
C TYR A 268 -18.63 4.25 -4.30
N SER A 269 -17.74 4.32 -5.29
CA SER A 269 -16.37 4.74 -5.05
C SER A 269 -16.27 6.25 -5.30
N GLU A 270 -15.88 7.00 -4.27
CA GLU A 270 -15.47 8.38 -4.43
C GLU A 270 -13.99 8.41 -4.82
N VAL A 271 -13.70 8.88 -6.03
CA VAL A 271 -12.31 9.05 -6.47
C VAL A 271 -11.80 10.39 -5.94
N ARG A 272 -10.80 10.33 -5.06
CA ARG A 272 -10.12 11.51 -4.51
C ARG A 272 -8.78 11.71 -5.17
N ASP A 273 -8.60 12.92 -5.69
CA ASP A 273 -7.39 13.32 -6.41
C ASP A 273 -6.39 13.95 -5.46
N LEU A 274 -5.31 13.24 -5.12
CA LEU A 274 -4.29 13.74 -4.20
C LEU A 274 -3.50 14.94 -4.75
N SER A 275 -3.57 15.23 -6.06
CA SER A 275 -3.02 16.47 -6.60
C SER A 275 -3.72 17.72 -6.05
N THR A 276 -5.00 17.60 -5.67
CA THR A 276 -5.75 18.70 -5.03
C THR A 276 -5.28 18.93 -3.60
N PHE A 277 -5.00 17.87 -2.84
CA PHE A 277 -4.36 17.95 -1.53
C PHE A 277 -2.96 18.58 -1.65
N HIS A 278 -2.17 18.12 -2.61
CA HIS A 278 -0.84 18.64 -2.91
C HIS A 278 -0.86 20.16 -3.18
N GLY A 279 -1.82 20.65 -3.98
CA GLY A 279 -1.94 22.08 -4.31
C GLY A 279 -2.45 22.97 -3.18
N ASN A 280 -3.26 22.44 -2.25
CA ASN A 280 -3.85 23.20 -1.15
C ASN A 280 -3.05 23.12 0.17
N SER A 281 -2.06 22.23 0.25
CA SER A 281 -1.26 22.03 1.45
C SER A 281 -0.02 22.92 1.46
N GLN A 282 0.45 23.31 2.66
CA GLN A 282 1.70 24.02 2.79
C GLN A 282 2.88 23.15 2.33
N PRO A 283 3.85 23.70 1.56
CA PRO A 283 4.97 22.92 1.02
C PRO A 283 5.75 22.13 2.08
N GLU A 284 6.04 22.75 3.23
CA GLU A 284 6.78 22.10 4.33
C GLU A 284 6.02 20.91 4.94
N THR A 285 4.70 21.02 5.06
CA THR A 285 3.85 19.93 5.56
C THR A 285 3.78 18.81 4.53
N ARG A 286 3.61 19.15 3.25
CA ARG A 286 3.57 18.18 2.17
C ARG A 286 4.88 17.39 2.06
N ASP A 287 6.01 18.09 2.04
CA ASP A 287 7.32 17.45 1.88
C ASP A 287 7.65 16.55 3.08
N PHE A 288 7.26 16.98 4.29
CA PHE A 288 7.31 16.13 5.48
C PHE A 288 6.45 14.88 5.34
N LEU A 289 5.18 15.00 4.94
CA LEU A 289 4.28 13.85 4.77
C LEU A 289 4.78 12.89 3.70
N LEU A 290 5.22 13.39 2.54
CA LEU A 290 5.81 12.57 1.48
C LEU A 290 7.04 11.82 1.97
N GLN A 291 7.95 12.50 2.67
CA GLN A 291 9.14 11.85 3.22
C GLN A 291 8.78 10.82 4.28
N TYR A 292 7.82 11.14 5.16
CA TYR A 292 7.37 10.25 6.22
C TYR A 292 6.75 8.97 5.65
N LEU A 293 5.78 9.09 4.72
CA LEU A 293 5.11 7.93 4.11
C LEU A 293 6.09 7.03 3.35
N LYS A 294 7.15 7.59 2.75
CA LYS A 294 8.22 6.81 2.10
C LYS A 294 9.05 6.00 3.10
N LEU A 295 9.28 6.54 4.30
CA LEU A 295 10.13 5.92 5.32
C LEU A 295 9.40 4.88 6.16
N THR A 296 8.13 5.12 6.50
CA THR A 296 7.42 4.31 7.51
C THR A 296 6.54 3.20 6.94
N HIS A 297 6.54 2.96 5.63
CA HIS A 297 5.68 1.96 4.97
C HIS A 297 4.22 2.08 5.42
N CYS A 298 3.66 3.25 5.18
CA CYS A 298 2.41 3.66 5.82
C CYS A 298 1.18 3.01 5.16
N ASP A 299 0.51 2.12 5.90
CA ASP A 299 -0.74 1.45 5.52
C ASP A 299 -1.97 2.37 5.59
N LEU A 300 -1.80 3.67 5.87
CA LEU A 300 -2.87 4.64 6.07
C LEU A 300 -3.89 4.69 4.91
N PHE A 301 -3.46 4.43 3.68
CA PHE A 301 -4.37 4.41 2.52
C PHE A 301 -5.37 3.24 2.54
N PHE A 302 -5.07 2.17 3.27
CA PHE A 302 -5.86 0.94 3.31
C PHE A 302 -6.47 0.65 4.68
N ALA A 303 -6.19 1.49 5.68
CA ALA A 303 -6.66 1.29 7.04
C ALA A 303 -8.13 1.71 7.23
N ASP A 304 -8.85 0.97 8.07
CA ASP A 304 -10.18 1.32 8.56
C ASP A 304 -10.10 2.54 9.50
N ALA A 305 -9.05 2.57 10.33
CA ALA A 305 -8.74 3.67 11.23
C ALA A 305 -7.23 3.80 11.50
N ALA A 306 -6.82 4.98 11.95
CA ALA A 306 -5.44 5.30 12.30
C ALA A 306 -5.28 5.65 13.79
N ILE A 307 -4.20 5.19 14.40
CA ILE A 307 -3.74 5.62 15.72
C ILE A 307 -2.39 6.33 15.53
N LEU A 308 -2.36 7.64 15.74
CA LEU A 308 -1.14 8.43 15.73
C LEU A 308 -0.57 8.48 17.14
N VAL A 309 0.65 7.99 17.31
CA VAL A 309 1.35 8.03 18.59
C VAL A 309 2.59 8.89 18.51
N GLU A 310 2.89 9.58 19.60
CA GLU A 310 4.04 10.47 19.69
C GLU A 310 5.38 9.72 19.70
N GLY A 311 5.47 8.63 20.48
CA GLY A 311 6.71 7.91 20.73
C GLY A 311 6.70 6.42 20.42
N ASN A 312 7.90 5.84 20.48
CA ASN A 312 8.14 4.41 20.28
C ASN A 312 7.52 3.54 21.39
N VAL A 313 7.39 4.07 22.61
CA VAL A 313 6.89 3.32 23.76
C VAL A 313 5.43 2.93 23.54
N GLU A 314 4.61 3.90 23.16
CA GLU A 314 3.20 3.72 22.85
C GLU A 314 3.05 2.80 21.65
N ARG A 315 3.85 2.96 20.59
CA ARG A 315 3.82 2.07 19.41
C ARG A 315 4.09 0.61 19.80
N LEU A 316 5.08 0.35 20.65
CA LEU A 316 5.43 -0.99 21.10
C LEU A 316 4.37 -1.60 22.03
N LEU A 317 3.75 -0.78 22.88
CA LEU A 317 2.78 -1.25 23.87
C LEU A 317 1.36 -1.36 23.34
N LEU A 318 0.97 -0.57 22.34
CA LEU A 318 -0.40 -0.55 21.83
C LEU A 318 -0.94 -1.92 21.40
N PRO A 319 -0.19 -2.77 20.66
CA PRO A 319 -0.66 -4.13 20.34
C PRO A 319 -0.97 -4.97 21.59
N LEU A 320 -0.13 -4.85 22.63
CA LEU A 320 -0.36 -5.50 23.92
C LEU A 320 -1.57 -4.91 24.66
N LEU A 321 -1.78 -3.59 24.58
CA LEU A 321 -2.91 -2.92 25.22
C LEU A 321 -4.24 -3.27 24.55
N ILE A 322 -4.27 -3.29 23.21
CA ILE A 322 -5.45 -3.69 22.42
C ILE A 322 -5.83 -5.12 22.78
N SER A 323 -4.88 -6.07 22.71
CA SER A 323 -5.17 -7.48 23.02
C SER A 323 -5.61 -7.73 24.46
N ARG A 324 -5.14 -6.92 25.42
CA ARG A 324 -5.48 -7.09 26.83
C ARG A 324 -6.78 -6.41 27.24
N PHE A 325 -7.13 -5.27 26.64
CA PHE A 325 -8.17 -4.40 27.15
C PHE A 325 -9.25 -4.01 26.12
N CYS A 326 -9.01 -4.20 24.82
CA CYS A 326 -9.94 -3.80 23.77
C CYS A 326 -9.91 -4.79 22.59
N ASP A 327 -10.38 -6.01 22.82
CA ASP A 327 -10.40 -7.13 21.86
C ASP A 327 -11.16 -6.82 20.56
N ARG A 328 -12.19 -5.97 20.63
CA ARG A 328 -12.96 -5.47 19.47
C ARG A 328 -12.08 -4.88 18.37
N LEU A 329 -10.94 -4.29 18.74
CA LEU A 329 -10.01 -3.65 17.80
C LEU A 329 -9.03 -4.64 17.14
N GLU A 330 -8.85 -5.86 17.66
CA GLU A 330 -7.91 -6.84 17.09
C GLU A 330 -8.29 -7.28 15.66
N THR A 331 -9.58 -7.28 15.35
CA THR A 331 -10.11 -7.70 14.05
C THR A 331 -10.28 -6.54 13.05
N SER A 332 -9.93 -5.32 13.46
CA SER A 332 -10.03 -4.11 12.65
C SER A 332 -8.72 -3.83 11.90
N HIS A 333 -8.78 -3.31 10.67
CA HIS A 333 -7.57 -2.94 9.91
C HIS A 333 -7.02 -1.61 10.40
N LEU A 334 -6.39 -1.62 11.58
CA LEU A 334 -5.79 -0.44 12.20
C LEU A 334 -4.37 -0.19 11.69
N THR A 335 -4.04 1.08 11.45
CA THR A 335 -2.64 1.50 11.28
C THR A 335 -2.17 2.27 12.51
N ILE A 336 -1.03 1.88 13.10
CA ILE A 336 -0.40 2.57 14.23
C ILE A 336 0.84 3.29 13.72
N LEU A 337 0.82 4.62 13.75
CA LEU A 337 1.89 5.47 13.22
C LEU A 337 2.65 6.17 14.36
N GLU A 338 3.92 5.80 14.55
CA GLU A 338 4.85 6.52 15.41
C GLU A 338 5.41 7.74 14.69
N LEU A 339 5.14 8.92 15.23
CA LEU A 339 5.55 10.19 14.60
C LEU A 339 6.96 10.65 15.01
N GLY A 340 7.53 10.06 16.08
CA GLY A 340 8.87 10.43 16.58
C GLY A 340 8.91 11.84 17.17
N GLY A 341 7.80 12.27 17.78
CA GLY A 341 7.59 13.61 18.34
C GLY A 341 6.19 14.15 18.06
N ALA A 342 5.90 15.35 18.56
CA ALA A 342 4.59 16.00 18.48
C ALA A 342 4.22 16.56 17.08
N PHE A 343 4.30 15.72 16.05
CA PHE A 343 4.03 16.07 14.64
C PHE A 343 2.62 15.74 14.15
N ALA A 344 1.71 15.25 15.01
CA ALA A 344 0.37 14.81 14.60
C ALA A 344 -0.42 15.93 13.89
N HIS A 345 -0.27 17.18 14.32
CA HIS A 345 -0.84 18.36 13.65
C HIS A 345 -0.55 18.44 12.13
N LYS A 346 0.58 17.90 11.65
CA LYS A 346 0.91 17.87 10.21
C LYS A 346 0.03 16.89 9.42
N PHE A 347 -0.51 15.86 10.07
CA PHE A 347 -1.39 14.87 9.45
C PHE A 347 -2.84 15.33 9.32
N ARG A 348 -3.23 16.43 9.98
CA ARG A 348 -4.59 16.98 9.95
C ARG A 348 -5.19 17.03 8.54
N GLY A 349 -4.47 17.63 7.60
CA GLY A 349 -4.96 17.77 6.24
C GLY A 349 -5.10 16.44 5.50
N LEU A 350 -4.18 15.50 5.75
CA LEU A 350 -4.18 14.19 5.10
C LEU A 350 -5.29 13.29 5.65
N VAL A 351 -5.50 13.28 6.97
CA VAL A 351 -6.57 12.52 7.64
C VAL A 351 -7.94 13.00 7.16
N ASP A 352 -8.17 14.32 7.13
CA ASP A 352 -9.43 14.90 6.63
C ASP A 352 -9.65 14.61 5.14
N PHE A 353 -8.57 14.65 4.33
CA PHE A 353 -8.63 14.31 2.92
C PHE A 353 -8.98 12.83 2.69
N LEU A 354 -8.39 11.92 3.46
CA LEU A 354 -8.62 10.48 3.36
C LEU A 354 -9.92 10.02 4.06
N ARG A 355 -10.54 10.85 4.90
CA ARG A 355 -11.79 10.55 5.62
C ARG A 355 -11.69 9.35 6.57
N ILE A 356 -10.52 9.20 7.19
CA ILE A 356 -10.22 8.08 8.08
C ILE A 356 -10.53 8.49 9.52
N ARG A 357 -11.01 7.55 10.34
CA ARG A 357 -11.14 7.75 11.79
C ARG A 357 -9.74 7.78 12.38
N CYS A 358 -9.46 8.77 13.21
CA CYS A 358 -8.11 8.96 13.74
C CYS A 358 -8.13 9.17 15.24
N LEU A 359 -7.46 8.29 15.97
CA LEU A 359 -7.12 8.49 17.38
C LEU A 359 -5.70 9.07 17.45
N ILE A 360 -5.50 10.10 18.25
CA ILE A 360 -4.19 10.69 18.53
C ILE A 360 -3.89 10.47 20.00
N ILE A 361 -2.80 9.78 20.31
CA ILE A 361 -2.31 9.59 21.67
C ILE A 361 -1.00 10.35 21.80
N THR A 362 -0.96 11.34 22.68
CA THR A 362 0.16 12.28 22.74
C THR A 362 0.41 12.74 24.18
N ASP A 363 1.64 13.18 24.45
CA ASP A 363 2.06 13.66 25.76
C ASP A 363 1.61 15.12 25.99
N LEU A 364 1.30 15.45 27.25
CA LEU A 364 1.07 16.82 27.71
C LEU A 364 2.34 17.66 27.59
N ASP A 365 3.49 17.04 27.86
CA ASP A 365 4.80 17.59 27.57
C ASP A 365 5.00 19.01 28.19
N SER A 366 4.61 19.14 29.47
CA SER A 366 4.57 20.40 30.20
C SER A 366 5.95 21.07 30.35
N VAL A 367 5.98 22.37 30.10
CA VAL A 367 7.16 23.24 30.15
C VAL A 367 6.85 24.60 30.79
N THR A 368 7.88 25.29 31.30
CA THR A 368 7.81 26.65 31.83
C THR A 368 8.88 27.56 31.25
N GLY A 369 8.63 28.87 31.33
CA GLY A 369 9.59 29.91 30.97
C GLY A 369 9.85 30.06 29.46
N PRO A 370 10.64 31.07 29.07
CA PRO A 370 10.92 31.38 27.66
C PRO A 370 11.77 30.30 26.96
N HIS A 371 12.45 29.44 27.72
CA HIS A 371 13.30 28.37 27.20
C HIS A 371 12.62 27.00 27.14
N ALA A 372 11.31 26.93 27.44
CA ALA A 372 10.55 25.69 27.46
C ALA A 372 11.22 24.59 28.32
N GLU A 373 11.58 24.93 29.56
CA GLU A 373 12.16 23.95 30.48
C GLU A 373 11.08 22.98 30.97
N ALA A 374 11.36 21.67 30.90
CA ALA A 374 10.43 20.65 31.36
C ALA A 374 10.06 20.85 32.84
N CYS A 375 8.77 20.89 33.12
CA CYS A 375 8.23 21.13 34.47
C CYS A 375 7.14 20.10 34.81
N ARG A 376 6.79 20.01 36.09
CA ARG A 376 5.65 19.21 36.54
C ARG A 376 4.33 19.85 36.09
N THR A 377 3.32 19.01 35.89
CA THR A 377 1.98 19.45 35.45
C THR A 377 1.24 20.32 36.47
N ASP A 378 1.61 20.25 37.75
CA ASP A 378 1.05 21.06 38.83
C ASP A 378 1.77 22.41 39.04
N HIS A 379 2.73 22.75 38.17
CA HIS A 379 3.37 24.06 38.20
C HIS A 379 2.37 25.15 37.74
N PRO A 380 2.22 26.29 38.46
CA PRO A 380 1.19 27.30 38.17
C PRO A 380 1.25 27.89 36.75
N GLU A 381 2.45 28.02 36.19
CA GLU A 381 2.70 28.55 34.84
C GLU A 381 2.96 27.44 33.80
N ALA A 382 2.56 26.20 34.07
CA ALA A 382 2.78 25.09 33.15
C ALA A 382 1.96 25.27 31.86
N ILE A 383 2.66 25.26 30.73
CA ILE A 383 2.08 25.20 29.40
C ILE A 383 2.54 23.93 28.70
N THR A 384 1.76 23.41 27.75
CA THR A 384 2.22 22.31 26.89
C THR A 384 3.26 22.82 25.89
N SER A 385 4.24 22.00 25.49
CA SER A 385 5.07 22.27 24.30
C SER A 385 4.49 21.62 23.03
N ASN A 386 3.46 20.78 23.16
CA ASN A 386 2.91 19.95 22.09
C ASN A 386 2.08 20.77 21.08
N PRO A 387 2.51 20.93 19.82
CA PRO A 387 1.78 21.72 18.83
C PRO A 387 0.40 21.16 18.48
N THR A 388 0.18 19.85 18.62
CA THR A 388 -1.12 19.22 18.36
C THR A 388 -2.18 19.74 19.33
N LEU A 389 -1.85 19.76 20.62
CA LEU A 389 -2.73 20.27 21.67
C LEU A 389 -2.96 21.77 21.55
N LYS A 390 -1.94 22.55 21.13
CA LYS A 390 -2.04 24.00 20.92
C LYS A 390 -2.84 24.43 19.70
N THR A 391 -2.67 23.74 18.57
CA THR A 391 -3.09 24.26 17.26
C THR A 391 -4.16 23.45 16.57
N TRP A 392 -4.36 22.18 16.96
CA TRP A 392 -5.32 21.30 16.31
C TRP A 392 -6.52 21.00 17.21
N ILE A 393 -6.31 20.22 18.26
CA ILE A 393 -7.36 19.78 19.17
C ILE A 393 -6.72 19.45 20.53
N PRO A 394 -7.21 20.00 21.66
CA PRO A 394 -8.37 20.88 21.82
C PRO A 394 -8.07 22.38 21.56
N ALA A 395 -6.91 22.72 21.01
CA ALA A 395 -6.44 24.09 20.79
C ALA A 395 -6.33 24.92 22.09
N LYS A 396 -5.67 24.34 23.09
CA LYS A 396 -5.38 24.94 24.41
C LYS A 396 -3.88 24.93 24.68
N GLU A 397 -3.43 25.88 25.49
CA GLU A 397 -1.99 26.05 25.78
C GLU A 397 -1.63 25.75 27.22
N THR A 398 -2.44 26.17 28.21
CA THR A 398 -2.12 25.91 29.61
C THR A 398 -2.46 24.47 29.99
N VAL A 399 -1.63 23.85 30.85
CA VAL A 399 -1.88 22.49 31.34
C VAL A 399 -3.16 22.44 32.17
N ALA A 400 -3.43 23.49 32.95
CA ALA A 400 -4.68 23.62 33.72
C ALA A 400 -5.92 23.57 32.82
N ASP A 401 -5.91 24.32 31.70
CA ASP A 401 -7.01 24.29 30.73
C ASP A 401 -7.14 22.90 30.12
N LEU A 402 -6.02 22.30 29.67
CA LEU A 402 -6.01 20.97 29.05
C LEU A 402 -6.60 19.88 29.96
N LEU A 403 -6.28 19.91 31.26
CA LEU A 403 -6.82 18.97 32.24
C LEU A 403 -8.31 19.18 32.53
N SER A 404 -8.84 20.38 32.25
CA SER A 404 -10.25 20.72 32.44
C SER A 404 -11.12 20.50 31.20
N VAL A 405 -10.53 20.17 30.04
CA VAL A 405 -11.27 19.98 28.79
C VAL A 405 -12.23 18.80 28.91
N PRO A 406 -13.54 18.99 28.66
CA PRO A 406 -14.50 17.91 28.70
C PRO A 406 -14.31 16.96 27.51
N VAL A 407 -14.83 15.73 27.62
CA VAL A 407 -14.52 14.66 26.66
C VAL A 407 -14.99 14.99 25.24
N GLU A 408 -16.15 15.64 25.12
CA GLU A 408 -16.73 16.11 23.87
C GLU A 408 -15.82 17.08 23.11
N ASP A 409 -15.10 17.95 23.81
CA ASP A 409 -14.19 18.94 23.21
C ASP A 409 -12.83 18.34 22.81
N LYS A 410 -12.59 17.07 23.17
CA LYS A 410 -11.43 16.28 22.71
C LYS A 410 -11.71 15.53 21.41
N THR A 411 -12.92 15.66 20.86
CA THR A 411 -13.33 15.02 19.60
C THR A 411 -13.71 16.09 18.58
N LEU A 412 -13.09 16.03 17.40
CA LEU A 412 -13.40 16.89 16.27
C LEU A 412 -14.07 16.04 15.18
N VAL A 413 -15.36 16.27 15.00
CA VAL A 413 -16.14 15.72 13.90
C VAL A 413 -16.15 16.74 12.77
N SER A 414 -15.46 16.44 11.66
CA SER A 414 -15.62 17.21 10.42
C SER A 414 -16.69 16.57 9.53
N GLN A 415 -17.11 17.25 8.46
CA GLN A 415 -17.97 16.62 7.43
C GLN A 415 -17.33 15.39 6.77
N ARG A 416 -16.05 15.15 7.03
CA ARG A 416 -15.18 14.26 6.25
C ARG A 416 -14.45 13.24 7.14
N SER A 417 -14.02 13.58 8.34
CA SER A 417 -13.29 12.67 9.25
C SER A 417 -13.70 12.90 10.71
N THR A 418 -13.64 11.83 11.51
CA THR A 418 -13.72 11.92 12.97
C THR A 418 -12.32 11.78 13.56
N VAL A 419 -11.91 12.73 14.39
CA VAL A 419 -10.60 12.72 15.05
C VAL A 419 -10.77 12.91 16.55
N ARG A 420 -10.15 12.08 17.37
CA ARG A 420 -10.07 12.27 18.83
C ARG A 420 -8.64 12.35 19.29
N VAL A 421 -8.39 13.21 20.26
CA VAL A 421 -7.10 13.27 20.96
C VAL A 421 -7.26 12.77 22.39
N THR A 422 -6.32 11.97 22.85
CA THR A 422 -6.17 11.59 24.24
C THR A 422 -4.75 11.88 24.73
N TYR A 423 -4.69 12.32 25.98
CA TYR A 423 -3.48 12.73 26.68
C TYR A 423 -3.71 12.54 28.18
N GLN A 424 -2.65 12.65 28.98
CA GLN A 424 -2.66 12.32 30.39
C GLN A 424 -3.74 13.10 31.16
N GLY A 425 -4.54 12.38 31.94
CA GLY A 425 -5.52 12.95 32.88
C GLY A 425 -4.94 13.07 34.29
N SER A 426 -5.70 13.72 35.17
CA SER A 426 -5.38 13.82 36.59
C SER A 426 -5.67 12.51 37.33
N THR A 427 -4.67 11.99 38.05
CA THR A 427 -4.78 10.76 38.85
C THR A 427 -4.66 11.10 40.34
N GLU A 428 -5.50 10.50 41.18
CA GLU A 428 -5.35 10.60 42.64
C GLU A 428 -4.27 9.64 43.14
N LEU A 429 -3.12 10.19 43.53
CA LEU A 429 -2.03 9.42 44.12
C LEU A 429 -2.24 9.27 45.61
N ALA A 430 -2.14 8.04 46.12
CA ALA A 430 -2.12 7.76 47.55
C ALA A 430 -0.78 7.10 47.93
N TRP A 431 -0.03 7.72 48.85
CA TRP A 431 1.23 7.19 49.36
C TRP A 431 1.45 7.59 50.82
N ASN A 432 1.84 6.64 51.68
CA ASN A 432 2.17 6.90 53.09
C ASN A 432 1.12 7.78 53.83
N LYS A 433 -0.18 7.52 53.60
CA LYS A 433 -1.35 8.24 54.15
C LYS A 433 -1.55 9.68 53.66
N ALA A 434 -0.77 10.14 52.68
CA ALA A 434 -1.03 11.38 51.96
C ALA A 434 -1.72 11.08 50.63
N SER A 435 -2.61 11.98 50.18
CA SER A 435 -3.14 11.96 48.83
C SER A 435 -2.85 13.26 48.08
N LYS A 436 -2.64 13.15 46.77
CA LYS A 436 -2.44 14.29 45.88
C LYS A 436 -2.94 13.95 44.48
N THR A 437 -3.75 14.83 43.90
CA THR A 437 -4.17 14.72 42.50
C THR A 437 -3.14 15.40 41.59
N ILE A 438 -2.63 14.67 40.61
CA ILE A 438 -1.66 15.18 39.63
C ILE A 438 -1.74 14.36 38.33
N ALA A 439 -1.44 15.00 37.19
CA ALA A 439 -1.32 14.33 35.91
C ALA A 439 0.15 14.02 35.57
N GLY A 440 0.41 12.91 34.87
CA GLY A 440 1.74 12.65 34.32
C GLY A 440 2.10 13.62 33.20
N ARG A 441 3.37 14.02 33.07
CA ARG A 441 3.84 14.82 31.93
C ARG A 441 3.92 14.00 30.64
N THR A 442 4.36 12.75 30.76
CA THR A 442 4.54 11.79 29.66
C THR A 442 3.81 10.49 29.95
N PHE A 443 3.73 9.59 28.97
CA PHE A 443 3.21 8.23 29.16
C PHE A 443 3.84 7.52 30.36
N GLU A 444 5.16 7.57 30.51
CA GLU A 444 5.85 6.83 31.57
C GLU A 444 5.50 7.34 32.97
N GLU A 445 5.37 8.66 33.13
CA GLU A 445 4.91 9.25 34.40
C GLU A 445 3.47 8.84 34.71
N ALA A 446 2.57 8.93 33.73
CA ALA A 446 1.17 8.52 33.90
C ALA A 446 1.07 7.03 34.26
N PHE A 447 1.88 6.18 33.62
CA PHE A 447 1.96 4.76 33.94
C PHE A 447 2.40 4.51 35.39
N ILE A 448 3.46 5.19 35.85
CA ILE A 448 3.95 5.06 37.23
C ILE A 448 2.90 5.57 38.22
N PHE A 449 2.21 6.67 37.91
CA PHE A 449 1.19 7.28 38.75
C PHE A 449 -0.02 6.37 38.96
N GLU A 450 -0.55 5.78 37.89
CA GLU A 450 -1.64 4.79 37.98
C GLU A 450 -1.22 3.51 38.68
N ASN A 451 0.07 3.18 38.61
CA ASN A 451 0.64 1.99 39.23
C ASN A 451 1.56 2.35 40.40
N LEU A 452 1.25 3.37 41.21
CA LEU A 452 2.23 3.90 42.17
C LEU A 452 2.67 2.84 43.19
N ALA A 453 1.73 2.16 43.86
CA ALA A 453 2.04 1.07 44.79
C ALA A 453 2.82 -0.08 44.12
N TRP A 454 2.36 -0.48 42.93
CA TRP A 454 2.94 -1.59 42.19
C TRP A 454 4.36 -1.29 41.68
N SER A 455 4.56 -0.14 41.06
CA SER A 455 5.84 0.29 40.46
C SER A 455 6.92 0.55 41.51
N GLN A 456 6.49 0.93 42.72
CA GLN A 456 7.38 1.13 43.85
C GLN A 456 7.53 -0.14 44.70
N ASP A 457 6.89 -1.27 44.41
CA ASP A 457 7.14 -2.50 45.16
C ASP A 457 8.53 -3.08 44.83
N GLN A 458 9.24 -3.60 45.83
CA GLN A 458 10.51 -4.29 45.66
C GLN A 458 10.39 -5.52 44.75
N ALA A 459 9.25 -6.22 44.78
CA ALA A 459 8.95 -7.36 43.90
C ALA A 459 8.95 -6.97 42.41
N ASN A 460 8.61 -5.72 42.10
CA ASN A 460 8.56 -5.18 40.74
C ASN A 460 9.81 -4.38 40.36
N SER A 461 10.91 -4.52 41.12
CA SER A 461 12.19 -3.90 40.79
C SER A 461 12.71 -4.28 39.39
N GLY A 462 12.28 -5.44 38.87
CA GLY A 462 12.53 -5.90 37.49
C GLY A 462 12.05 -4.95 36.40
N TYR A 463 11.10 -4.05 36.66
CA TYR A 463 10.66 -3.03 35.67
C TYR A 463 11.53 -1.77 35.69
N LYS A 464 12.50 -1.65 36.61
CA LYS A 464 13.36 -0.47 36.81
C LYS A 464 12.61 0.84 37.11
N LEU A 465 11.33 0.78 37.51
CA LEU A 465 10.50 1.95 37.83
C LEU A 465 10.62 2.42 39.30
N ARG A 466 11.08 1.54 40.19
CA ARG A 466 11.21 1.86 41.62
C ARG A 466 12.24 2.96 41.87
N VAL A 467 11.87 3.91 42.72
CA VAL A 467 12.73 4.97 43.27
C VAL A 467 13.49 4.44 44.48
N GLN A 468 14.78 4.77 44.58
CA GLN A 468 15.60 4.35 45.72
C GLN A 468 15.07 4.96 47.02
N GLY A 469 14.76 4.08 47.98
CA GLY A 469 14.23 4.45 49.29
C GLY A 469 12.80 4.97 49.28
N ALA A 470 11.99 4.64 48.25
CA ALA A 470 10.61 5.13 48.09
C ALA A 470 9.74 4.96 49.34
N ASP A 471 9.91 3.87 50.09
CA ASP A 471 9.08 3.55 51.27
C ASP A 471 9.23 4.61 52.38
N ASN A 472 10.38 5.30 52.44
CA ASN A 472 10.68 6.31 53.44
C ASN A 472 10.40 7.74 52.97
N LEU A 473 9.92 7.93 51.73
CA LEU A 473 9.67 9.26 51.18
C LEU A 473 8.25 9.74 51.45
N LEU A 474 8.12 11.06 51.60
CA LEU A 474 6.83 11.72 51.52
C LEU A 474 6.35 11.75 50.07
N LEU A 475 5.03 11.85 49.85
CA LEU A 475 4.44 11.82 48.52
C LEU A 475 5.01 12.91 47.59
N GLY A 476 5.24 14.12 48.11
CA GLY A 476 5.85 15.22 47.33
C GLY A 476 7.25 14.88 46.81
N ASP A 477 8.13 14.43 47.71
CA ASP A 477 9.51 14.04 47.38
C ASP A 477 9.56 12.83 46.43
N LEU A 478 8.63 11.89 46.59
CA LEU A 478 8.51 10.74 45.71
C LEU A 478 8.17 11.18 44.29
N ILE A 479 7.20 12.09 44.12
CA ILE A 479 6.83 12.64 42.80
C ILE A 479 8.02 13.36 42.16
N ASP A 480 8.78 14.17 42.91
CA ASP A 480 9.97 14.86 42.39
C ASP A 480 11.07 13.88 41.93
N LYS A 481 11.25 12.79 42.68
CA LYS A 481 12.19 11.73 42.27
C LYS A 481 11.68 10.93 41.08
N ILE A 482 10.38 10.68 40.95
CA ILE A 482 9.78 10.04 39.77
C ILE A 482 10.03 10.91 38.54
N PHE A 483 9.71 12.21 38.62
CA PHE A 483 9.97 13.18 37.55
C PHE A 483 11.45 13.16 37.10
N THR A 484 12.38 13.20 38.05
CA THR A 484 13.81 13.14 37.74
C THR A 484 14.24 11.80 37.14
N LYS A 485 13.63 10.69 37.60
CA LYS A 485 13.94 9.34 37.13
C LYS A 485 13.42 9.10 35.71
N VAL A 486 12.18 9.51 35.40
CA VAL A 486 11.58 9.34 34.06
C VAL A 486 12.37 10.12 33.01
N ARG A 487 12.85 11.32 33.33
CA ARG A 487 13.73 12.09 32.42
C ARG A 487 15.01 11.35 32.01
N ASN A 488 15.48 10.41 32.83
CA ASN A 488 16.67 9.61 32.58
C ASN A 488 16.35 8.14 32.29
N LEU A 489 15.07 7.80 32.10
CA LEU A 489 14.63 6.44 31.86
C LEU A 489 14.90 6.06 30.40
N ASP A 490 15.45 4.86 30.19
CA ASP A 490 15.45 4.26 28.86
C ASP A 490 14.03 3.82 28.52
N LYS A 491 13.35 4.67 27.73
CA LYS A 491 11.98 4.50 27.27
C LYS A 491 11.77 3.16 26.53
N THR A 492 12.73 2.76 25.71
CA THR A 492 12.61 1.52 24.92
C THR A 492 12.79 0.31 25.83
N GLU A 493 13.78 0.34 26.73
CA GLU A 493 13.95 -0.72 27.73
C GLU A 493 12.70 -0.87 28.62
N PHE A 494 12.09 0.25 29.02
CA PHE A 494 10.85 0.25 29.79
C PHE A 494 9.70 -0.47 29.05
N ALA A 495 9.46 -0.12 27.78
CA ALA A 495 8.42 -0.76 26.98
C ALA A 495 8.66 -2.27 26.84
N LEU A 496 9.90 -2.69 26.53
CA LEU A 496 10.24 -4.10 26.37
C LEU A 496 10.10 -4.89 27.66
N ARG A 497 10.44 -4.30 28.82
CA ARG A 497 10.25 -4.96 30.13
C ARG A 497 8.79 -5.18 30.47
N LEU A 498 7.90 -4.24 30.12
CA LEU A 498 6.46 -4.42 30.30
C LEU A 498 5.92 -5.58 29.45
N ILE A 499 6.43 -5.74 28.23
CA ILE A 499 6.06 -6.84 27.33
C ILE A 499 6.60 -8.19 27.86
N ASP A 500 7.87 -8.23 28.27
CA ASP A 500 8.55 -9.46 28.69
C ASP A 500 8.08 -10.00 30.05
N LEU A 501 8.00 -9.13 31.06
CA LEU A 501 7.70 -9.55 32.43
C LEU A 501 6.18 -9.71 32.68
N GLY A 502 5.34 -9.18 31.79
CA GLY A 502 3.89 -9.19 31.93
C GLY A 502 3.42 -8.42 33.17
N GLY A 503 2.49 -8.98 33.94
CA GLY A 503 2.09 -8.47 35.26
C GLY A 503 0.72 -7.80 35.34
N ASN A 504 0.24 -7.66 36.58
CA ASN A 504 -1.06 -7.08 36.93
C ASN A 504 -0.98 -5.56 37.13
N TRP A 505 -0.35 -4.87 36.18
CA TRP A 505 -0.40 -3.42 36.10
C TRP A 505 -1.70 -2.96 35.42
N VAL A 506 -2.10 -1.73 35.72
CA VAL A 506 -3.28 -1.04 35.21
C VAL A 506 -2.86 -0.13 34.06
N CYS A 507 -3.62 -0.14 32.96
CA CYS A 507 -3.38 0.76 31.83
C CYS A 507 -3.84 2.19 32.20
N PRO A 508 -3.09 3.24 31.82
CA PRO A 508 -3.54 4.61 31.98
C PRO A 508 -4.93 4.87 31.36
N PRO A 509 -5.89 5.47 32.11
CA PRO A 509 -7.28 5.61 31.68
C PRO A 509 -7.45 6.29 30.32
N TYR A 510 -6.67 7.33 30.04
CA TYR A 510 -6.78 8.09 28.78
C TYR A 510 -6.46 7.26 27.53
N ILE A 511 -5.69 6.17 27.66
CA ILE A 511 -5.44 5.26 26.53
C ILE A 511 -6.64 4.37 26.31
N LEU A 512 -7.18 3.79 27.39
CA LEU A 512 -8.38 2.96 27.32
C LEU A 512 -9.57 3.75 26.76
N GLU A 513 -9.81 4.97 27.26
CA GLU A 513 -10.84 5.87 26.74
C GLU A 513 -10.68 6.16 25.25
N GLY A 514 -9.43 6.27 24.77
CA GLY A 514 -9.14 6.48 23.36
C GLY A 514 -9.42 5.24 22.51
N LEU A 515 -9.00 4.07 22.98
CA LEU A 515 -9.22 2.79 22.31
C LEU A 515 -10.70 2.43 22.27
N ASP A 516 -11.42 2.58 23.38
CA ASP A 516 -12.86 2.32 23.46
C ASP A 516 -13.64 3.25 22.53
N TRP A 517 -13.32 4.55 22.52
CA TRP A 517 -13.91 5.47 21.55
C TRP A 517 -13.66 5.02 20.11
N LEU A 518 -12.44 4.59 19.79
CA LEU A 518 -12.12 4.15 18.43
C LEU A 518 -12.89 2.87 18.05
N ALA A 519 -13.07 1.97 19.01
CA ALA A 519 -13.87 0.75 18.83
C ALA A 519 -15.33 1.12 18.56
N ASP A 520 -15.90 2.02 19.36
CA ASP A 520 -17.28 2.48 19.20
C ASP A 520 -17.50 3.16 17.83
N GLU A 521 -16.59 4.02 17.38
CA GLU A 521 -16.67 4.65 16.04
C GLU A 521 -16.60 3.64 14.89
N LEU A 522 -15.84 2.56 15.06
CA LEU A 522 -15.72 1.48 14.07
C LEU A 522 -16.96 0.57 14.09
N ASP A 523 -17.51 0.30 15.26
CA ASP A 523 -18.75 -0.46 15.41
C ASP A 523 -19.93 0.33 14.83
N GLU A 524 -20.05 1.63 15.10
CA GLU A 524 -21.04 2.51 14.47
C GLU A 524 -20.92 2.51 12.94
N LEU A 525 -19.69 2.51 12.41
CA LEU A 525 -19.44 2.39 10.98
C LEU A 525 -19.91 1.05 10.40
N ARG A 526 -19.72 -0.05 11.14
CA ARG A 526 -20.13 -1.40 10.75
C ARG A 526 -21.64 -1.56 10.83
N ASP A 527 -22.27 -1.05 11.88
CA ASP A 527 -23.71 -1.10 12.10
C ASP A 527 -24.47 -0.22 11.11
N ALA A 528 -23.93 0.97 10.84
CA ALA A 528 -24.36 1.79 9.71
C ALA A 528 -24.19 1.10 8.36
N ALA A 529 -23.50 -0.04 8.27
CA ALA A 529 -23.48 -0.89 7.08
C ALA A 529 -24.39 -2.14 7.20
N ALA A 530 -24.96 -2.48 8.38
CA ALA A 530 -25.62 -3.76 8.68
C ALA A 530 -27.17 -3.75 8.94
N GLU A 531 -27.80 -2.76 9.59
CA GLU A 531 -29.26 -2.73 9.93
C GLU A 531 -30.30 -2.44 8.81
N PRO A 532 -31.13 -3.39 8.34
CA PRO A 532 -32.08 -3.13 7.24
C PRO A 532 -33.35 -2.43 7.75
N GLN A 533 -33.65 -1.23 7.28
CA GLN A 533 -35.00 -0.66 7.43
C GLN A 533 -35.89 -1.20 6.31
N ILE A 534 -36.57 -2.31 6.58
CA ILE A 534 -37.72 -2.75 5.79
C ILE A 534 -38.82 -1.71 6.02
N THR A 535 -38.93 -0.73 5.13
CA THR A 535 -40.16 0.05 4.99
C THR A 535 -41.06 -0.72 4.05
N GLU A 536 -42.05 -1.42 4.61
CA GLU A 536 -43.18 -1.94 3.86
C GLU A 536 -43.87 -0.75 3.16
N ALA A 537 -43.67 -0.63 1.85
CA ALA A 537 -44.51 0.22 1.03
C ALA A 537 -45.90 -0.41 1.01
N GLU A 538 -46.85 0.23 1.70
CA GLU A 538 -48.27 -0.06 1.56
C GLU A 538 -48.67 0.15 0.08
N ASP A 539 -48.87 -0.96 -0.63
CA ASP A 539 -49.51 -0.97 -1.95
C ASP A 539 -50.98 -0.53 -1.78
N GLU A 540 -51.28 0.73 -2.06
CA GLU A 540 -52.67 1.16 -2.33
C GLU A 540 -53.12 0.58 -3.69
N PRO A 541 -54.23 -0.19 -3.73
CA PRO A 541 -54.74 -0.71 -4.98
C PRO A 541 -55.43 0.42 -5.75
N GLN A 542 -54.89 0.76 -6.93
CA GLN A 542 -55.55 1.65 -7.88
C GLN A 542 -56.91 1.06 -8.30
N ALA A 543 -57.97 1.69 -7.80
CA ALA A 543 -59.34 1.45 -8.23
C ALA A 543 -59.52 1.90 -9.69
N ALA A 544 -59.84 0.95 -10.55
CA ALA A 544 -60.41 1.19 -11.87
C ALA A 544 -61.81 1.80 -11.73
N ASN A 545 -62.07 2.91 -12.41
CA ASN A 545 -63.37 3.47 -12.83
C ASN A 545 -63.05 4.73 -13.67
N ALA A 546 -63.67 5.05 -14.79
CA ALA A 546 -64.69 4.45 -15.65
C ALA A 546 -64.60 5.18 -17.01
#